data_AF-W9HI95-F1
#
_entry.id   AF-W9HI95-F1
#
_cell.length_a   1.000
_cell.length_b   1.000
_cell.length_c   1.000
_cell.angle_alpha   90.00
_cell.angle_beta   90.00
_cell.angle_gamma   90.00
#
_symmetry.space_group_name_H-M   'P 1'
#
loop_
_entity.id
_entity.type
_entity.pdbx_description
1 polymer ?
#
loop_
_entity_poly.entity_id
_entity_poly.type
_entity_poly.pdbx_seq_one_letter_code
_entity_poly.pdbx_strand_id
1 'polypeptide(L)'
;MAEGGYTSSQGTLEAKRGWATVVGTNKPDVLQNLDRWLGTENEGGLAGQSTGRWEILRNSFKPFPCGIVIHPVIDACIQLHAALAREGHSPAQIESVAAQVHPLVLELTGKKTPKDCLEAKFSVYHSGACGLLLGRATPSDYEDNIVLEPAVIAIRDRITAKIDTSIAADSARVTVALENGEVFTKYVEHAVGSRADPLSDAKLQEKFIDGCKSVSIRDAEAVSQRCWELEDVDDMQQFIKYL
;
A
#
# COMPACT_ATOMS: atom_id res chain seq x y z
N MET A 1 14.39 27.79 -18.57
CA MET A 1 13.54 28.98 -18.85
C MET A 1 13.71 30.04 -17.77
N ALA A 2 13.41 29.77 -16.50
CA ALA A 2 13.65 30.74 -15.41
C ALA A 2 15.14 31.18 -15.34
N GLU A 3 16.08 30.24 -15.38
CA GLU A 3 17.52 30.54 -15.47
C GLU A 3 17.90 31.36 -16.72
N GLY A 4 17.14 31.21 -17.81
CA GLY A 4 17.29 32.00 -19.03
C GLY A 4 16.54 33.34 -19.01
N GLY A 5 16.04 33.79 -17.85
CA GLY A 5 15.42 35.10 -17.66
C GLY A 5 13.92 35.19 -17.94
N TYR A 6 13.24 34.07 -18.23
CA TYR A 6 11.79 34.08 -18.45
C TYR A 6 11.03 34.23 -17.13
N THR A 7 10.06 35.14 -17.08
CA THR A 7 9.20 35.39 -15.90
C THR A 7 7.77 34.86 -16.11
N SER A 8 7.01 34.73 -15.01
CA SER A 8 5.60 34.31 -15.03
C SER A 8 4.74 35.15 -14.06
N SER A 9 3.43 34.92 -14.08
CA SER A 9 2.47 35.53 -13.16
C SER A 9 2.80 35.19 -11.70
N GLN A 10 2.74 36.18 -10.82
CA GLN A 10 2.90 36.00 -9.38
C GLN A 10 1.69 35.30 -8.72
N GLY A 11 0.52 35.33 -9.37
CA GLY A 11 -0.71 34.70 -8.85
C GLY A 11 -1.05 33.39 -9.54
N THR A 12 -0.06 32.57 -9.88
CA THR A 12 -0.26 31.37 -10.71
C THR A 12 -1.13 30.31 -10.03
N LEU A 13 -1.22 30.30 -8.69
CA LEU A 13 -2.00 29.33 -7.95
C LEU A 13 -3.43 29.81 -7.68
N GLU A 14 -3.60 31.06 -7.24
CA GLU A 14 -4.78 31.59 -6.58
C GLU A 14 -5.60 32.58 -7.42
N ALA A 15 -5.05 33.07 -8.54
CA ALA A 15 -5.78 34.02 -9.39
C ALA A 15 -7.10 33.42 -9.92
N LYS A 16 -7.95 34.28 -10.49
CA LYS A 16 -9.23 33.89 -11.12
C LYS A 16 -9.07 32.76 -12.17
N ARG A 17 -7.91 32.68 -12.82
CA ARG A 17 -7.54 31.62 -13.77
C ARG A 17 -6.29 30.83 -13.31
N GLY A 18 -5.96 30.92 -12.02
CA GLY A 18 -4.87 30.19 -11.41
C GLY A 18 -5.20 28.71 -11.23
N TRP A 19 -4.18 27.91 -10.96
CA TRP A 19 -4.28 26.45 -10.89
C TRP A 19 -5.39 25.98 -9.95
N ALA A 20 -5.49 26.54 -8.73
CA ALA A 20 -6.45 26.09 -7.73
C ALA A 20 -7.89 26.33 -8.22
N THR A 21 -8.19 27.53 -8.72
CA THR A 21 -9.52 27.89 -9.23
C THR A 21 -9.94 27.03 -10.42
N VAL A 22 -9.00 26.62 -11.28
CA VAL A 22 -9.28 25.81 -12.47
C VAL A 22 -9.43 24.32 -12.16
N VAL A 23 -8.56 23.77 -11.30
CA VAL A 23 -8.58 22.34 -10.95
C VAL A 23 -9.63 22.03 -9.87
N GLY A 24 -9.91 22.99 -9.00
CA GLY A 24 -10.83 22.87 -7.87
C GLY A 24 -12.28 23.24 -8.16
N THR A 25 -12.69 23.42 -9.42
CA THR A 25 -14.03 23.95 -9.79
C THR A 25 -15.21 23.25 -9.13
N ASN A 26 -15.09 21.96 -8.82
CA ASN A 26 -16.13 21.15 -8.17
C ASN A 26 -15.97 21.04 -6.65
N LYS A 27 -15.07 21.82 -6.04
CA LYS A 27 -14.81 21.84 -4.60
C LYS A 27 -15.26 23.18 -4.01
N PRO A 28 -15.90 23.18 -2.83
CA PRO A 28 -16.16 24.43 -2.12
C PRO A 28 -14.85 25.02 -1.58
N ASP A 29 -14.85 26.34 -1.36
CA ASP A 29 -13.82 27.06 -0.59
C ASP A 29 -12.38 26.81 -1.06
N VAL A 30 -12.17 26.67 -2.37
CA VAL A 30 -10.87 26.34 -2.98
C VAL A 30 -9.74 27.25 -2.50
N LEU A 31 -9.96 28.57 -2.49
CA LEU A 31 -8.93 29.53 -2.09
C LEU A 31 -8.63 29.47 -0.59
N GLN A 32 -9.64 29.25 0.25
CA GLN A 32 -9.45 29.06 1.68
C GLN A 32 -8.68 27.77 1.98
N ASN A 33 -8.99 26.68 1.27
CA ASN A 33 -8.25 25.43 1.39
C ASN A 33 -6.79 25.59 0.92
N LEU A 34 -6.57 26.31 -0.18
CA LEU A 34 -5.22 26.60 -0.66
C LEU A 34 -4.40 27.36 0.39
N ASP A 35 -4.97 28.41 0.98
CA ASP A 35 -4.33 29.20 2.04
C ASP A 35 -4.02 28.35 3.27
N ARG A 36 -4.94 27.48 3.69
CA ARG A 36 -4.71 26.52 4.78
C ARG A 36 -3.51 25.62 4.50
N TRP A 37 -3.41 25.02 3.32
CA TRP A 37 -2.34 24.05 3.01
C TRP A 37 -0.98 24.71 2.73
N LEU A 38 -0.97 25.95 2.23
CA LEU A 38 0.26 26.68 1.92
C LEU A 38 0.74 27.59 3.07
N GLY A 39 -0.14 27.97 3.99
CA GLY A 39 0.21 28.79 5.13
C GLY A 39 1.14 28.07 6.09
N THR A 40 2.00 28.81 6.78
CA THR A 40 2.97 28.28 7.75
C THR A 40 2.52 28.45 9.20
N GLU A 41 1.41 29.15 9.42
CA GLU A 41 0.88 29.52 10.74
C GLU A 41 -0.13 28.53 11.32
N ASN A 42 -0.41 27.41 10.62
CA ASN A 42 -1.39 26.42 11.04
C ASN A 42 -0.80 25.00 10.98
N GLU A 43 -1.27 24.09 11.85
CA GLU A 43 -0.75 22.72 11.97
C GLU A 43 -0.90 21.88 10.68
N GLY A 44 -1.88 22.22 9.84
CA GLY A 44 -2.13 21.51 8.59
C GLY A 44 -1.26 21.98 7.43
N GLY A 45 -0.67 23.16 7.52
CA GLY A 45 0.04 23.83 6.43
C GLY A 45 1.52 23.48 6.35
N LEU A 46 2.25 24.23 5.51
CA LEU A 46 3.67 24.02 5.29
C LEU A 46 4.49 24.24 6.56
N ALA A 47 5.58 23.49 6.72
CA ALA A 47 6.48 23.65 7.85
C ALA A 47 7.01 25.10 7.95
N GLY A 48 6.71 25.76 9.07
CA GLY A 48 7.22 27.07 9.46
C GLY A 48 8.16 27.00 10.67
N GLN A 49 8.47 28.15 11.27
CA GLN A 49 9.36 28.22 12.44
C GLN A 49 8.74 27.66 13.73
N SER A 50 7.42 27.76 13.89
CA SER A 50 6.69 27.38 15.12
C SER A 50 5.51 26.44 14.88
N THR A 51 4.97 26.39 13.66
CA THR A 51 3.76 25.62 13.28
C THR A 51 3.94 24.99 11.89
N GLY A 52 2.95 24.20 11.46
CA GLY A 52 3.00 23.48 10.18
C GLY A 52 3.67 22.10 10.30
N ARG A 53 3.83 21.42 9.16
CA ARG A 53 4.34 20.05 9.13
C ARG A 53 5.15 19.70 7.88
N TRP A 54 6.07 18.76 8.06
CA TRP A 54 6.79 18.11 6.96
C TRP A 54 5.97 16.92 6.45
N GLU A 55 5.44 17.01 5.22
CA GLU A 55 4.67 15.91 4.63
C GLU A 55 5.52 14.66 4.37
N ILE A 56 6.83 14.81 4.15
CA ILE A 56 7.73 13.67 3.96
C ILE A 56 7.74 12.72 5.18
N LEU A 57 7.59 13.25 6.40
CA LEU A 57 7.53 12.47 7.65
C LEU A 57 6.18 11.74 7.84
N ARG A 58 5.24 11.95 6.92
CA ARG A 58 3.90 11.33 6.93
C ARG A 58 3.74 10.29 5.84
N ASN A 59 4.80 10.01 5.07
CA ASN A 59 4.82 8.91 4.14
C ASN A 59 4.87 7.57 4.89
N SER A 60 4.35 6.54 4.23
CA SER A 60 4.43 5.16 4.69
C SER A 60 4.90 4.26 3.56
N PHE A 61 5.49 3.12 3.91
CA PHE A 61 6.03 2.17 2.93
C PHE A 61 5.06 1.02 2.72
N LYS A 62 4.63 0.82 1.48
CA LYS A 62 3.71 -0.26 1.13
C LYS A 62 4.37 -1.62 1.34
N PRO A 63 3.80 -2.53 2.15
CA PRO A 63 4.29 -3.91 2.22
C PRO A 63 4.02 -4.67 0.91
N PHE A 64 2.84 -4.46 0.31
CA PHE A 64 2.33 -5.26 -0.80
C PHE A 64 2.23 -4.44 -2.11
N PRO A 65 2.40 -5.07 -3.29
CA PRO A 65 2.47 -4.39 -4.59
C PRO A 65 1.10 -4.07 -5.21
N CYS A 66 0.14 -3.62 -4.40
CA CYS A 66 -1.25 -3.36 -4.81
C CYS A 66 -1.82 -2.07 -4.16
N GLY A 67 -3.10 -1.78 -4.44
CA GLY A 67 -3.82 -0.65 -3.84
C GLY A 67 -3.89 -0.73 -2.31
N ILE A 68 -3.65 0.38 -1.62
CA ILE A 68 -3.51 0.42 -0.15
C ILE A 68 -4.76 -0.07 0.59
N VAL A 69 -5.94 0.13 0.00
CA VAL A 69 -7.24 -0.29 0.58
C VAL A 69 -7.35 -1.81 0.76
N ILE A 70 -6.54 -2.62 0.06
CA ILE A 70 -6.54 -4.08 0.17
C ILE A 70 -5.65 -4.57 1.32
N HIS A 71 -4.65 -3.76 1.73
CA HIS A 71 -3.57 -4.20 2.61
C HIS A 71 -4.04 -4.83 3.93
N PRO A 72 -5.10 -4.34 4.60
CA PRO A 72 -5.59 -4.98 5.83
C PRO A 72 -6.10 -6.41 5.61
N VAL A 73 -6.71 -6.69 4.46
CA VAL A 73 -7.16 -8.05 4.11
C VAL A 73 -5.97 -8.97 3.88
N ILE A 74 -4.94 -8.50 3.16
CA ILE A 74 -3.73 -9.28 2.89
C ILE A 74 -3.02 -9.61 4.20
N ASP A 75 -2.83 -8.61 5.05
CA ASP A 75 -2.20 -8.76 6.36
C ASP A 75 -2.96 -9.77 7.24
N ALA A 76 -4.30 -9.64 7.32
CA ALA A 76 -5.13 -10.60 8.03
C ALA A 76 -4.97 -12.03 7.49
N CYS A 77 -4.97 -12.19 6.16
CA CYS A 77 -4.79 -13.48 5.49
C CYS A 77 -3.41 -14.10 5.76
N ILE A 78 -2.33 -13.31 5.76
CA ILE A 78 -0.97 -13.78 6.08
C ILE A 78 -0.88 -14.25 7.54
N GLN A 79 -1.48 -13.49 8.46
CA GLN A 79 -1.52 -13.87 9.87
C GLN A 79 -2.37 -15.13 10.11
N LEU A 80 -3.47 -15.29 9.37
CA LEU A 80 -4.30 -16.50 9.38
C LEU A 80 -3.56 -17.69 8.79
N HIS A 81 -2.80 -17.53 7.71
CA HIS A 81 -1.92 -18.58 7.18
C HIS A 81 -0.97 -19.11 8.25
N ALA A 82 -0.27 -18.22 8.96
CA ALA A 82 0.65 -18.60 10.03
C ALA A 82 -0.09 -19.25 11.23
N ALA A 83 -1.30 -18.79 11.55
CA ALA A 83 -2.12 -19.38 12.61
C ALA A 83 -2.59 -20.79 12.25
N LEU A 84 -3.11 -21.00 11.05
CA LEU A 84 -3.53 -22.32 10.54
C LEU A 84 -2.38 -23.31 10.57
N ALA A 85 -1.19 -22.92 10.07
CA ALA A 85 -0.02 -23.78 10.07
C ALA A 85 0.42 -24.18 11.50
N ARG A 86 0.31 -23.26 12.47
CA ARG A 86 0.64 -23.54 13.89
C ARG A 86 -0.29 -24.58 14.50
N GLU A 87 -1.56 -24.54 14.14
CA GLU A 87 -2.58 -25.52 14.57
C GLU A 87 -2.58 -26.81 13.70
N GLY A 88 -1.62 -26.94 12.76
CA GLY A 88 -1.48 -28.14 11.93
C GLY A 88 -2.46 -28.22 10.75
N HIS A 89 -3.10 -27.11 10.40
CA HIS A 89 -3.97 -27.02 9.22
C HIS A 89 -3.22 -26.51 7.98
N SER A 90 -3.73 -26.90 6.82
CA SER A 90 -3.28 -26.43 5.51
C SER A 90 -4.37 -25.58 4.83
N PRO A 91 -3.99 -24.64 3.95
CA PRO A 91 -4.96 -23.84 3.20
C PRO A 91 -5.95 -24.67 2.36
N ALA A 92 -5.59 -25.89 1.97
CA ALA A 92 -6.46 -26.78 1.21
C ALA A 92 -7.78 -27.09 1.95
N GLN A 93 -7.74 -27.13 3.29
CA GLN A 93 -8.86 -27.44 4.18
C GLN A 93 -9.81 -26.26 4.42
N ILE A 94 -9.53 -25.08 3.83
CA ILE A 94 -10.38 -23.90 3.96
C ILE A 94 -11.70 -24.18 3.21
N GLU A 95 -12.82 -24.16 3.91
CA GLU A 95 -14.14 -24.28 3.29
C GLU A 95 -14.60 -22.91 2.74
N SER A 96 -14.48 -21.86 3.55
CA SER A 96 -14.92 -20.52 3.17
C SER A 96 -14.13 -19.42 3.87
N VAL A 97 -14.10 -18.23 3.25
CA VAL A 97 -13.46 -17.04 3.81
C VAL A 97 -14.41 -15.85 3.69
N ALA A 98 -14.69 -15.20 4.81
CA ALA A 98 -15.48 -13.98 4.87
C ALA A 98 -14.60 -12.79 5.27
N ALA A 99 -14.51 -11.79 4.39
CA ALA A 99 -13.83 -10.52 4.67
C ALA A 99 -14.86 -9.40 4.87
N GLN A 100 -14.91 -8.80 6.05
CA GLN A 100 -15.67 -7.58 6.32
C GLN A 100 -14.76 -6.37 6.10
N VAL A 101 -15.18 -5.48 5.20
CA VAL A 101 -14.33 -4.40 4.68
C VAL A 101 -15.12 -3.10 4.52
N HIS A 102 -14.40 -1.98 4.53
CA HIS A 102 -14.94 -0.68 4.17
C HIS A 102 -15.42 -0.64 2.69
N PRO A 103 -16.46 0.13 2.32
CA PRO A 103 -16.98 0.23 0.95
C PRO A 103 -15.93 0.44 -0.15
N LEU A 104 -14.93 1.29 0.12
CA LEU A 104 -13.85 1.60 -0.84
C LEU A 104 -13.08 0.37 -1.33
N VAL A 105 -13.01 -0.70 -0.53
CA VAL A 105 -12.33 -1.94 -0.93
C VAL A 105 -13.03 -2.57 -2.12
N LEU A 106 -14.35 -2.73 -2.08
CA LEU A 106 -15.10 -3.29 -3.21
C LEU A 106 -15.22 -2.32 -4.36
N GLU A 107 -15.37 -1.02 -4.08
CA GLU A 107 -15.43 0.02 -5.12
C GLU A 107 -14.18 0.05 -5.98
N LEU A 108 -12.99 -0.02 -5.36
CA LEU A 108 -11.72 0.13 -6.06
C LEU A 108 -11.09 -1.22 -6.48
N THR A 109 -11.42 -2.31 -5.77
CA THR A 109 -10.65 -3.57 -5.86
C THR A 109 -11.52 -4.84 -5.88
N GLY A 110 -12.80 -4.69 -6.25
CA GLY A 110 -13.78 -5.79 -6.31
C GLY A 110 -13.61 -6.75 -7.49
N LYS A 111 -12.48 -6.78 -8.21
CA LYS A 111 -12.28 -7.68 -9.35
C LYS A 111 -12.20 -9.14 -8.86
N LYS A 112 -13.26 -9.93 -9.04
CA LYS A 112 -13.34 -11.32 -8.56
C LYS A 112 -12.44 -12.30 -9.33
N THR A 113 -12.43 -12.19 -10.66
CA THR A 113 -11.75 -13.13 -11.56
C THR A 113 -10.71 -12.40 -12.42
N PRO A 114 -9.62 -11.88 -11.81
CA PRO A 114 -8.56 -11.22 -12.55
C PRO A 114 -7.92 -12.19 -13.55
N LYS A 115 -7.60 -11.70 -14.74
CA LYS A 115 -7.05 -12.51 -15.84
C LYS A 115 -5.56 -12.34 -16.06
N ASP A 116 -4.99 -11.30 -15.46
CA ASP A 116 -3.60 -10.90 -15.61
C ASP A 116 -3.10 -10.19 -14.34
N CYS A 117 -1.81 -9.89 -14.33
CA CYS A 117 -1.11 -9.19 -13.27
C CYS A 117 -1.72 -7.83 -12.91
N LEU A 118 -2.15 -7.05 -13.91
CA LEU A 118 -2.69 -5.73 -13.66
C LEU A 118 -4.04 -5.83 -12.93
N GLU A 119 -4.93 -6.68 -13.42
CA GLU A 119 -6.23 -6.91 -12.80
C GLU A 119 -6.10 -7.51 -11.40
N ALA A 120 -5.11 -8.38 -11.17
CA ALA A 120 -4.85 -8.98 -9.87
C ALA A 120 -4.52 -7.92 -8.79
N LYS A 121 -3.85 -6.83 -9.15
CA LYS A 121 -3.56 -5.70 -8.23
C LYS A 121 -4.81 -4.93 -7.79
N PHE A 122 -5.93 -5.11 -8.49
CA PHE A 122 -7.25 -4.57 -8.17
C PHE A 122 -8.22 -5.68 -7.73
N SER A 123 -7.70 -6.78 -7.19
CA SER A 123 -8.50 -7.88 -6.66
C SER A 123 -8.18 -8.12 -5.19
N VAL A 124 -9.11 -7.74 -4.32
CA VAL A 124 -9.08 -8.13 -2.89
C VAL A 124 -9.09 -9.64 -2.71
N TYR A 125 -9.74 -10.35 -3.64
CA TYR A 125 -9.86 -11.80 -3.63
C TYR A 125 -8.53 -12.47 -3.96
N HIS A 126 -7.86 -12.08 -5.05
CA HIS A 126 -6.55 -12.61 -5.40
C HIS A 126 -5.52 -12.31 -4.31
N SER A 127 -5.48 -11.06 -3.84
CA SER A 127 -4.51 -10.65 -2.84
C SER A 127 -4.72 -11.38 -1.50
N GLY A 128 -5.97 -11.56 -1.08
CA GLY A 128 -6.31 -12.37 0.09
C GLY A 128 -5.98 -13.87 -0.09
N ALA A 129 -6.16 -14.41 -1.30
CA ALA A 129 -5.82 -15.79 -1.62
C ALA A 129 -4.30 -16.04 -1.57
N CYS A 130 -3.48 -15.14 -2.12
CA CYS A 130 -2.02 -15.20 -1.97
C CYS A 130 -1.63 -15.18 -0.49
N GLY A 131 -2.21 -14.29 0.32
CA GLY A 131 -1.95 -14.22 1.75
C GLY A 131 -2.27 -15.53 2.48
N LEU A 132 -3.40 -16.17 2.19
CA LEU A 132 -3.81 -17.43 2.82
C LEU A 132 -3.02 -18.64 2.32
N LEU A 133 -2.73 -18.71 1.03
CA LEU A 133 -2.08 -19.87 0.41
C LEU A 133 -0.57 -19.84 0.60
N LEU A 134 0.05 -18.68 0.36
CA LEU A 134 1.51 -18.51 0.29
C LEU A 134 2.10 -17.88 1.55
N GLY A 135 1.26 -17.32 2.44
CA GLY A 135 1.73 -16.57 3.61
C GLY A 135 2.43 -15.26 3.25
N ARG A 136 2.27 -14.78 2.00
CA ARG A 136 2.90 -13.56 1.49
C ARG A 136 2.15 -13.00 0.27
N ALA A 137 2.51 -11.78 -0.13
CA ALA A 137 2.06 -11.16 -1.37
C ALA A 137 3.19 -10.26 -1.94
N THR A 138 4.08 -10.86 -2.72
CA THR A 138 5.21 -10.19 -3.40
C THR A 138 4.87 -9.91 -4.87
N PRO A 139 5.66 -9.11 -5.60
CA PRO A 139 5.41 -8.87 -7.03
C PRO A 139 5.27 -10.15 -7.88
N SER A 140 6.05 -11.20 -7.58
CA SER A 140 5.97 -12.49 -8.27
C SER A 140 4.63 -13.19 -8.06
N ASP A 141 3.97 -12.99 -6.92
CA ASP A 141 2.68 -13.62 -6.63
C ASP A 141 1.50 -12.98 -7.42
N TYR A 142 1.80 -11.92 -8.17
CA TYR A 142 0.87 -11.28 -9.11
C TYR A 142 1.20 -11.58 -10.57
N GLU A 143 2.23 -12.37 -10.88
CA GLU A 143 2.52 -12.77 -12.27
C GLU A 143 1.39 -13.62 -12.87
N ASP A 144 1.18 -13.52 -14.19
CA ASP A 144 0.02 -14.14 -14.86
C ASP A 144 -0.09 -15.65 -14.61
N ASN A 145 1.05 -16.35 -14.55
CA ASN A 145 1.09 -17.78 -14.21
C ASN A 145 0.56 -18.06 -12.79
N ILE A 146 0.84 -17.19 -11.81
CA ILE A 146 0.32 -17.32 -10.45
C ILE A 146 -1.16 -16.91 -10.38
N VAL A 147 -1.56 -15.85 -11.10
CA VAL A 147 -2.96 -15.39 -11.17
C VAL A 147 -3.90 -16.47 -11.70
N LEU A 148 -3.39 -17.29 -12.62
CA LEU A 148 -4.10 -18.38 -13.27
C LEU A 148 -3.85 -19.76 -12.65
N GLU A 149 -3.05 -19.84 -11.58
CA GLU A 149 -2.71 -21.10 -10.91
C GLU A 149 -3.96 -21.70 -10.23
N PRO A 150 -4.34 -22.96 -10.54
CA PRO A 150 -5.57 -23.57 -10.00
C PRO A 150 -5.70 -23.52 -8.48
N ALA A 151 -4.61 -23.68 -7.73
CA ALA A 151 -4.63 -23.60 -6.27
C ALA A 151 -4.99 -22.19 -5.76
N VAL A 152 -4.48 -21.15 -6.41
CA VAL A 152 -4.81 -19.75 -6.08
C VAL A 152 -6.26 -19.46 -6.41
N ILE A 153 -6.73 -19.90 -7.59
CA ILE A 153 -8.12 -19.75 -8.03
C ILE A 153 -9.07 -20.41 -7.03
N ALA A 154 -8.77 -21.64 -6.59
CA ALA A 154 -9.61 -22.37 -5.66
C ALA A 154 -9.80 -21.65 -4.32
N ILE A 155 -8.73 -21.06 -3.76
CA ILE A 155 -8.84 -20.24 -2.54
C ILE A 155 -9.56 -18.93 -2.82
N ARG A 156 -9.25 -18.27 -3.95
CA ARG A 156 -9.88 -17.01 -4.36
C ARG A 156 -11.39 -17.13 -4.45
N ASP A 157 -11.88 -18.22 -5.03
CA ASP A 157 -13.32 -18.49 -5.20
C ASP A 157 -14.05 -18.76 -3.87
N ARG A 158 -13.32 -19.12 -2.82
CA ARG A 158 -13.84 -19.29 -1.45
C ARG A 158 -13.92 -17.97 -0.67
N ILE A 159 -13.35 -16.87 -1.19
CA ILE A 159 -13.34 -15.57 -0.53
C ILE A 159 -14.57 -14.74 -0.91
N THR A 160 -15.32 -14.31 0.09
CA THR A 160 -16.40 -13.33 -0.03
C THR A 160 -16.08 -12.09 0.78
N ALA A 161 -15.97 -10.95 0.09
CA ALA A 161 -15.85 -9.64 0.72
C ALA A 161 -17.25 -9.00 0.86
N LYS A 162 -17.58 -8.54 2.07
CA LYS A 162 -18.84 -7.88 2.42
C LYS A 162 -18.55 -6.48 2.98
N ILE A 163 -19.36 -5.53 2.54
CA ILE A 163 -19.28 -4.15 3.05
C ILE A 163 -19.79 -4.14 4.50
N ASP A 164 -19.01 -3.49 5.35
CA ASP A 164 -19.38 -3.17 6.73
C ASP A 164 -18.94 -1.72 7.00
N THR A 165 -19.90 -0.82 7.17
CA THR A 165 -19.62 0.61 7.38
C THR A 165 -19.09 0.93 8.77
N SER A 166 -19.05 -0.05 9.68
CA SER A 166 -18.35 0.08 10.97
C SER A 166 -16.85 -0.19 10.87
N ILE A 167 -16.39 -0.82 9.78
CA ILE A 167 -14.96 -1.05 9.52
C ILE A 167 -14.35 0.22 8.95
N ALA A 168 -13.28 0.72 9.58
CA ALA A 168 -12.54 1.88 9.08
C ALA A 168 -11.87 1.58 7.73
N ALA A 169 -11.55 2.63 6.97
CA ALA A 169 -11.00 2.50 5.61
C ALA A 169 -9.65 1.77 5.54
N ASP A 170 -8.92 1.73 6.64
CA ASP A 170 -7.61 1.09 6.82
C ASP A 170 -7.65 -0.15 7.73
N SER A 171 -8.85 -0.69 8.01
CA SER A 171 -9.05 -1.91 8.79
C SER A 171 -9.72 -3.02 7.97
N ALA A 172 -9.63 -4.27 8.45
CA ALA A 172 -10.45 -5.39 7.96
C ALA A 172 -10.65 -6.46 9.03
N ARG A 173 -11.75 -7.20 8.92
CA ARG A 173 -11.92 -8.48 9.63
C ARG A 173 -11.99 -9.61 8.62
N VAL A 174 -11.16 -10.63 8.79
CA VAL A 174 -11.19 -11.84 7.97
C VAL A 174 -11.48 -13.04 8.86
N THR A 175 -12.45 -13.85 8.45
CA THR A 175 -12.83 -15.10 9.11
C THR A 175 -12.68 -16.25 8.11
N VAL A 176 -11.95 -17.28 8.50
CA VAL A 176 -11.72 -18.51 7.74
C VAL A 176 -12.44 -19.65 8.47
N ALA A 177 -13.31 -20.35 7.77
CA ALA A 177 -13.92 -21.59 8.24
C ALA A 177 -13.27 -22.78 7.52
N LEU A 178 -12.93 -23.82 8.26
CA LEU A 178 -12.35 -25.05 7.74
C LEU A 178 -13.42 -26.12 7.55
N GLU A 179 -13.14 -27.10 6.70
CA GLU A 179 -14.04 -28.24 6.40
C GLU A 179 -14.41 -29.08 7.64
N ASN A 180 -13.60 -29.03 8.69
CA ASN A 180 -13.87 -29.70 9.97
C ASN A 180 -14.75 -28.87 10.93
N GLY A 181 -15.18 -27.68 10.51
CA GLY A 181 -16.00 -26.75 11.29
C GLY A 181 -15.22 -25.77 12.17
N GLU A 182 -13.89 -25.87 12.25
CA GLU A 182 -13.07 -24.90 12.99
C GLU A 182 -13.05 -23.53 12.31
N VAL A 183 -12.98 -22.47 13.13
CA VAL A 183 -13.07 -21.09 12.65
C VAL A 183 -11.95 -20.24 13.22
N PHE A 184 -11.23 -19.56 12.33
CA PHE A 184 -10.15 -18.64 12.66
C PHE A 184 -10.55 -17.24 12.23
N THR A 185 -10.43 -16.26 13.12
CA THR A 185 -10.75 -14.86 12.81
C THR A 185 -9.58 -13.96 13.15
N LYS A 186 -9.28 -13.03 12.24
CA LYS A 186 -8.30 -11.96 12.45
C LYS A 186 -8.95 -10.61 12.16
N TYR A 187 -8.79 -9.68 13.11
CA TYR A 187 -9.06 -8.26 12.90
C TYR A 187 -7.75 -7.50 12.80
N VAL A 188 -7.60 -6.69 11.77
CA VAL A 188 -6.48 -5.79 11.55
C VAL A 188 -7.03 -4.37 11.68
N GLU A 189 -6.58 -3.65 12.69
CA GLU A 189 -6.97 -2.25 12.93
C GLU A 189 -6.23 -1.32 11.96
N HIS A 190 -4.92 -1.47 11.85
CA HIS A 190 -4.08 -0.81 10.85
C HIS A 190 -3.18 -1.86 10.22
N ALA A 191 -3.11 -1.89 8.88
CA ALA A 191 -2.24 -2.83 8.18
C ALA A 191 -0.75 -2.54 8.43
N VAL A 192 0.06 -3.59 8.37
CA VAL A 192 1.52 -3.48 8.31
C VAL A 192 1.97 -2.50 7.22
N GLY A 193 3.01 -1.72 7.50
CA GLY A 193 3.50 -0.61 6.66
C GLY A 193 2.65 0.66 6.69
N SER A 194 1.60 0.72 7.52
CA SER A 194 0.93 1.97 7.87
C SER A 194 1.81 2.84 8.78
N ARG A 195 1.36 4.06 9.10
CA ARG A 195 2.05 4.90 10.10
C ARG A 195 1.92 4.35 11.53
N ALA A 196 0.85 3.63 11.81
CA ALA A 196 0.58 3.05 13.12
C ALA A 196 1.32 1.71 13.32
N ASP A 197 1.56 0.98 12.24
CA ASP A 197 2.34 -0.27 12.22
C ASP A 197 3.37 -0.21 11.08
N PRO A 198 4.47 0.56 11.22
CA PRO A 198 5.44 0.73 10.16
C PRO A 198 6.22 -0.57 9.87
N LEU A 199 6.74 -0.70 8.64
CA LEU A 199 7.70 -1.75 8.35
C LEU A 199 8.97 -1.52 9.18
N SER A 200 9.50 -2.59 9.76
CA SER A 200 10.83 -2.55 10.37
C SER A 200 11.91 -2.35 9.31
N ASP A 201 13.07 -1.82 9.72
CA ASP A 201 14.22 -1.60 8.83
C ASP A 201 14.65 -2.90 8.15
N ALA A 202 14.61 -4.02 8.86
CA ALA A 202 14.89 -5.34 8.28
C ALA A 202 13.90 -5.70 7.14
N LYS A 203 12.59 -5.46 7.32
CA LYS A 203 11.60 -5.69 6.27
C LYS A 203 11.77 -4.72 5.09
N LEU A 204 12.18 -3.49 5.35
CA LEU A 204 12.50 -2.51 4.30
C LEU A 204 13.73 -2.94 3.49
N GLN A 205 14.78 -3.43 4.14
CA GLN A 205 15.97 -3.98 3.51
C GLN A 205 15.65 -5.23 2.68
N GLU A 206 14.92 -6.19 3.24
CA GLU A 206 14.46 -7.38 2.52
C GLU A 206 13.66 -7.00 1.27
N LYS A 207 12.73 -6.05 1.41
CA LYS A 207 11.93 -5.51 0.30
C LYS A 207 12.81 -4.85 -0.77
N PHE A 208 13.81 -4.07 -0.37
CA PHE A 208 14.75 -3.43 -1.29
C PHE A 208 15.53 -4.46 -2.10
N ILE A 209 16.15 -5.44 -1.41
CA ILE A 209 16.94 -6.51 -2.04
C ILE A 209 16.08 -7.33 -2.99
N ASP A 210 14.85 -7.67 -2.60
CA ASP A 210 13.92 -8.41 -3.45
C ASP A 210 13.58 -7.62 -4.73
N GLY A 211 13.33 -6.31 -4.62
CA GLY A 211 13.12 -5.43 -5.77
C GLY A 211 14.31 -5.38 -6.72
N CYS A 212 15.54 -5.38 -6.19
CA CYS A 212 16.77 -5.36 -6.97
C CYS A 212 16.99 -6.61 -7.83
N LYS A 213 16.37 -7.77 -7.49
CA LYS A 213 16.47 -8.99 -8.30
C LYS A 213 15.95 -8.79 -9.72
N SER A 214 14.95 -7.93 -9.90
CA SER A 214 14.37 -7.62 -11.21
C SER A 214 15.29 -6.84 -12.15
N VAL A 215 16.27 -6.13 -11.59
CA VAL A 215 17.18 -5.22 -12.32
C VAL A 215 18.64 -5.64 -12.24
N SER A 216 18.95 -6.83 -11.69
CA SER A 216 20.30 -7.42 -11.64
C SER A 216 21.37 -6.51 -11.02
N ILE A 217 21.04 -5.80 -9.93
CA ILE A 217 22.05 -5.08 -9.13
C ILE A 217 23.04 -6.09 -8.55
N ARG A 218 24.33 -5.90 -8.83
CA ARG A 218 25.40 -6.83 -8.45
C ARG A 218 25.52 -7.05 -6.95
N ASP A 219 25.30 -6.00 -6.15
CA ASP A 219 25.43 -6.02 -4.69
C ASP A 219 24.31 -5.20 -4.04
N ALA A 220 23.09 -5.76 -4.05
CA ALA A 220 21.91 -5.10 -3.53
C ALA A 220 22.00 -4.82 -2.02
N GLU A 221 22.73 -5.64 -1.26
CA GLU A 221 22.96 -5.44 0.16
C GLU A 221 23.84 -4.21 0.41
N ALA A 222 24.97 -4.08 -0.28
CA ALA A 222 25.84 -2.91 -0.14
C ALA A 222 25.16 -1.62 -0.61
N VAL A 223 24.31 -1.68 -1.65
CA VAL A 223 23.52 -0.52 -2.08
C VAL A 223 22.49 -0.15 -1.00
N SER A 224 21.78 -1.14 -0.44
CA SER A 224 20.82 -0.88 0.65
C SER A 224 21.48 -0.23 1.85
N GLN A 225 22.68 -0.68 2.22
CA GLN A 225 23.45 -0.08 3.32
C GLN A 225 23.78 1.38 3.02
N ARG A 226 24.29 1.69 1.83
CA ARG A 226 24.59 3.08 1.44
C ARG A 226 23.36 3.99 1.42
N CYS A 227 22.18 3.45 1.10
CA CYS A 227 20.94 4.22 1.19
C CYS A 227 20.63 4.66 2.63
N TRP A 228 21.00 3.86 3.64
CA TRP A 228 20.87 4.23 5.05
C TRP A 228 21.89 5.27 5.49
N GLU A 229 23.07 5.28 4.89
CA GLU A 229 24.16 6.22 5.15
C GLU A 229 24.09 7.48 4.24
N LEU A 230 22.93 7.72 3.60
CA LEU A 230 22.78 8.80 2.61
C LEU A 230 23.03 10.20 3.20
N GLU A 231 22.74 10.40 4.49
CA GLU A 231 23.00 11.65 5.19
C GLU A 231 24.48 12.02 5.29
N ASP A 232 25.38 11.04 5.17
CA ASP A 232 26.84 11.22 5.20
C ASP A 232 27.43 11.37 3.79
N VAL A 233 26.61 11.40 2.73
CA VAL A 233 27.07 11.52 1.34
C VAL A 233 27.27 12.99 0.94
N ASP A 234 28.52 13.40 0.76
CA ASP A 234 28.89 14.75 0.31
C ASP A 234 28.62 15.00 -1.19
N ASP A 235 28.68 13.95 -2.03
CA ASP A 235 28.53 14.06 -3.49
C ASP A 235 27.67 12.91 -4.05
N MET A 236 26.47 13.25 -4.52
CA MET A 236 25.53 12.30 -5.11
C MET A 236 26.07 11.59 -6.35
N GLN A 237 27.07 12.13 -7.06
CA GLN A 237 27.71 11.43 -8.18
C GLN A 237 28.45 10.17 -7.71
N GLN A 238 28.95 10.15 -6.47
CA GLN A 238 29.60 8.97 -5.90
C GLN A 238 28.56 7.90 -5.55
N PHE A 239 27.41 8.31 -5.03
CA PHE A 239 26.31 7.43 -4.70
C PHE A 239 25.70 6.75 -5.94
N ILE A 240 25.44 7.52 -7.00
CA ILE A 240 24.79 7.02 -8.23
C ILE A 240 25.63 5.94 -8.93
N LYS A 241 26.96 5.92 -8.76
CA LYS A 241 27.82 4.87 -9.35
C LYS A 241 27.50 3.46 -8.85
N TYR A 242 26.76 3.33 -7.75
CA TYR A 242 26.36 2.06 -7.16
C TYR A 242 24.94 1.64 -7.55
N LEU A 243 24.17 2.51 -8.20
CA LEU A 243 22.82 2.23 -8.72
C LEU A 243 22.89 1.76 -10.19
#